data_AF-A0A953TR55-F1
#
_entry.id   AF-A0A953TR55-F1
#
_cell.length_a   1.000
_cell.length_b   1.000
_cell.length_c   1.000
_cell.angle_alpha   90.00
_cell.angle_beta   90.00
_cell.angle_gamma   90.00
#
_symmetry.space_group_name_H-M   'P 1'
#
loop_
_entity.id
_entity.type
_entity.pdbx_description
1 polymer ?
#
loop_
_entity_poly.entity_id
_entity_poly.type
_entity_poly.pdbx_seq_one_letter_code
_entity_poly.pdbx_strand_id
1 'polypeptide(L)'
;MRSSDNPLTDAAATDGQDRALVRRARDGSREALEQLIARHQAWIYNIALRMLYTPQDAEDTTQEILIRLITKLSTFEGRSSFRTWLYRIVVNHLLNVKRRRWEEDGLTFVRYGNELDAVPDLDFPDPNAVAADTQLILDEARIGCTSGMLLCLDREQRLIYTLGEIFGVTDLVGAELLEISRDNFRQKLARARRDLHAFMQDKCGLVNTANPCRCAKKTRGFAEAGYLDPQKPLFAKARVIRVREVAEKTCVALEDLDAAYAEIHRDHPFQDPPDFVAALRSLIDRKDFKSTLELD
;
A
#
# COMPACT_ATOMS: atom_id res chain seq x y z
N MET A 1 12.16 -5.65 15.74
CA MET A 1 11.70 -4.54 16.58
C MET A 1 10.76 -3.71 15.71
N ARG A 2 9.45 -3.92 15.85
CA ARG A 2 8.43 -3.30 14.99
C ARG A 2 8.30 -1.84 15.39
N SER A 3 8.98 -0.94 14.68
CA SER A 3 8.79 0.49 14.87
C SER A 3 7.41 0.85 14.34
N SER A 4 6.43 0.91 15.24
CA SER A 4 5.06 1.35 15.01
C SER A 4 4.95 2.85 14.70
N ASP A 5 6.08 3.54 14.53
CA ASP A 5 6.12 4.96 14.19
C ASP A 5 5.82 5.11 12.71
N ASN A 6 4.68 5.72 12.41
CA ASN A 6 4.28 6.06 11.07
C ASN A 6 5.22 7.18 10.54
N PRO A 7 6.06 6.89 9.53
CA PRO A 7 7.00 7.84 8.98
C PRO A 7 6.30 8.90 8.15
N LEU A 8 5.00 8.76 7.84
CA LEU A 8 4.23 9.71 7.02
C LEU A 8 3.46 10.74 7.85
N THR A 9 3.64 10.74 9.17
CA THR A 9 3.01 11.69 10.10
C THR A 9 3.73 13.04 10.07
N ASP A 10 3.06 14.09 10.55
CA ASP A 10 3.64 15.43 10.68
C ASP A 10 4.72 15.53 11.79
N ALA A 11 5.03 14.42 12.48
CA ALA A 11 5.85 14.42 13.69
C ALA A 11 7.35 14.66 13.42
N ALA A 12 7.92 15.69 14.05
CA ALA A 12 9.34 16.06 13.93
C ALA A 12 10.33 15.07 14.60
N ALA A 13 9.85 14.18 15.47
CA ALA A 13 10.70 13.26 16.23
C ALA A 13 11.33 12.15 15.35
N THR A 14 10.57 11.64 14.38
CA THR A 14 11.04 10.63 13.42
C THR A 14 12.14 11.20 12.52
N ASP A 15 12.02 12.46 12.11
CA ASP A 15 13.00 13.18 11.29
C ASP A 15 14.37 13.32 11.98
N GLY A 16 14.41 13.48 13.31
CA GLY A 16 15.65 13.60 14.07
C GLY A 16 16.46 12.29 14.11
N GLN A 17 15.77 11.17 14.32
CA GLN A 17 16.37 9.83 14.31
C GLN A 17 16.90 9.48 12.92
N ASP A 18 16.09 9.69 11.89
CA ASP A 18 16.48 9.41 10.50
C ASP A 18 17.70 10.24 10.10
N ARG A 19 17.76 11.53 10.48
CA ARG A 19 18.93 12.37 10.22
C ARG A 19 20.21 11.82 10.86
N ALA A 20 20.13 11.25 12.07
CA ALA A 20 21.28 10.64 12.73
C ALA A 20 21.74 9.35 12.03
N LEU A 21 20.79 8.51 11.62
CA LEU A 21 21.07 7.29 10.85
C LEU A 21 21.68 7.62 9.48
N VAL A 22 21.15 8.62 8.78
CA VAL A 22 21.65 9.06 7.48
C VAL A 22 23.10 9.53 7.56
N ARG A 23 23.46 10.34 8.58
CA ARG A 23 24.86 10.76 8.78
C ARG A 23 25.78 9.56 8.93
N ARG A 24 25.46 8.67 9.87
CA ARG A 24 26.27 7.46 10.13
C ARG A 24 26.35 6.54 8.91
N ALA A 25 25.27 6.38 8.15
CA ALA A 25 25.23 5.57 6.95
C ALA A 25 26.12 6.18 5.84
N ARG A 26 26.12 7.51 5.69
CA ARG A 26 27.03 8.21 4.77
C ARG A 26 28.50 8.11 5.19
N ASP A 27 28.76 7.98 6.48
CA ASP A 27 30.10 7.72 7.03
C ASP A 27 30.49 6.23 6.98
N GLY A 28 29.70 5.38 6.33
CA GLY A 28 30.01 3.96 6.09
C GLY A 28 29.44 2.97 7.12
N SER A 29 28.62 3.40 8.09
CA SER A 29 27.99 2.47 9.05
C SER A 29 26.89 1.65 8.37
N ARG A 30 27.20 0.38 8.09
CA ARG A 30 26.25 -0.62 7.58
C ARG A 30 25.04 -0.75 8.51
N GLU A 31 25.25 -0.78 9.82
CA GLU A 31 24.17 -0.91 10.81
C GLU A 31 23.21 0.27 10.76
N ALA A 32 23.71 1.49 10.51
CA ALA A 32 22.86 2.67 10.40
C ALA A 32 22.00 2.63 9.13
N LEU A 33 22.56 2.16 8.02
CA LEU A 33 21.82 1.96 6.77
C LEU A 33 20.73 0.89 6.93
N GLU A 34 21.05 -0.23 7.57
CA GLU A 34 20.10 -1.32 7.82
C GLU A 34 18.96 -0.87 8.75
N GLN A 35 19.25 -0.07 9.77
CA GLN A 35 18.22 0.52 10.62
C GLN A 35 17.32 1.50 9.83
N LEU A 36 17.90 2.30 8.93
CA LEU A 36 17.15 3.21 8.08
C LEU A 36 16.20 2.45 7.16
N ILE A 37 16.68 1.39 6.50
CA ILE A 37 15.86 0.50 5.67
C ILE A 37 14.77 -0.16 6.51
N ALA A 38 15.12 -0.71 7.67
CA ALA A 38 14.18 -1.42 8.53
C ALA A 38 13.01 -0.56 9.01
N ARG A 39 13.23 0.75 9.19
CA ARG A 39 12.20 1.72 9.57
C ARG A 39 11.19 2.01 8.45
N HIS A 40 11.64 2.00 7.18
CA HIS A 40 10.83 2.44 6.05
C HIS A 40 10.29 1.30 5.18
N GLN A 41 10.94 0.13 5.17
CA GLN A 41 10.62 -0.97 4.25
C GLN A 41 9.15 -1.44 4.31
N ALA A 42 8.56 -1.53 5.51
CA ALA A 42 7.19 -1.99 5.66
C ALA A 42 6.18 -0.99 5.11
N TRP A 43 6.45 0.30 5.28
CA TRP A 43 5.62 1.38 4.74
C TRP A 43 5.70 1.44 3.22
N ILE A 44 6.91 1.39 2.67
CA ILE A 44 7.13 1.34 1.21
C ILE A 44 6.41 0.14 0.61
N TYR A 45 6.57 -1.04 1.22
CA TYR A 45 5.91 -2.27 0.78
C TYR A 45 4.39 -2.17 0.80
N ASN A 46 3.80 -1.64 1.87
CA ASN A 46 2.35 -1.54 1.99
C ASN A 46 1.73 -0.47 1.07
N ILE A 47 2.47 0.58 0.72
CA ILE A 47 2.07 1.52 -0.34
C ILE A 47 2.15 0.82 -1.69
N ALA A 48 3.26 0.13 -1.99
CA ALA A 48 3.45 -0.59 -3.25
C ALA A 48 2.38 -1.67 -3.46
N LEU A 49 1.99 -2.39 -2.41
CA LEU A 49 0.94 -3.41 -2.45
C LEU A 49 -0.42 -2.84 -2.87
N ARG A 50 -0.78 -1.65 -2.37
CA ARG A 50 -2.03 -0.96 -2.74
C ARG A 50 -1.97 -0.34 -4.13
N MET A 51 -0.76 -0.01 -4.58
CA MET A 51 -0.52 0.49 -5.93
C MET A 51 -0.52 -0.62 -6.99
N LEU A 52 0.00 -1.81 -6.68
CA LEU A 52 0.31 -2.85 -7.67
C LEU A 52 -0.51 -4.12 -7.51
N TYR A 53 -1.31 -4.21 -6.45
CA TYR A 53 -2.22 -5.29 -6.12
C TYR A 53 -1.56 -6.63 -5.76
N THR A 54 -0.50 -7.08 -6.45
CA THR A 54 0.12 -8.37 -6.15
C THR A 54 1.29 -8.24 -5.16
N PRO A 55 1.44 -9.17 -4.20
CA PRO A 55 2.58 -9.18 -3.29
C PRO A 55 3.94 -9.25 -3.99
N GLN A 56 4.03 -9.96 -5.11
CA GLN A 56 5.25 -10.11 -5.90
C GLN A 56 5.65 -8.79 -6.55
N ASP A 57 4.72 -8.10 -7.23
CA ASP A 57 5.02 -6.81 -7.85
C ASP A 57 5.38 -5.75 -6.79
N ALA A 58 4.74 -5.82 -5.62
CA ALA A 58 5.04 -4.96 -4.48
C ALA A 58 6.44 -5.23 -3.89
N GLU A 59 6.85 -6.50 -3.80
CA GLU A 59 8.18 -6.92 -3.34
C GLU A 59 9.27 -6.41 -4.30
N ASP A 60 9.14 -6.71 -5.59
CA ASP A 60 10.07 -6.27 -6.63
C ASP A 60 10.22 -4.75 -6.63
N THR A 61 9.10 -4.03 -6.61
CA THR A 61 9.09 -2.56 -6.64
C THR A 61 9.67 -1.97 -5.36
N THR A 62 9.43 -2.59 -4.20
CA THR A 62 10.03 -2.15 -2.93
C THR A 62 11.54 -2.34 -2.96
N GLN A 63 12.01 -3.47 -3.47
CA GLN A 63 13.44 -3.73 -3.63
C GLN A 63 14.10 -2.67 -4.55
N GLU A 64 13.50 -2.37 -5.69
CA GLU A 64 13.96 -1.30 -6.60
C GLU A 64 14.06 0.06 -5.88
N ILE A 65 13.04 0.43 -5.09
CA ILE A 65 13.04 1.67 -4.30
C ILE A 65 14.15 1.65 -3.24
N LEU A 66 14.33 0.55 -2.52
CA LEU A 66 15.38 0.44 -1.50
C LEU A 66 16.78 0.52 -2.11
N ILE A 67 17.00 -0.06 -3.29
CA ILE A 67 18.25 0.11 -4.05
C ILE A 67 18.46 1.59 -4.43
N ARG A 68 17.40 2.28 -4.88
CA ARG A 68 17.47 3.72 -5.17
C ARG A 68 17.77 4.55 -3.94
N LEU A 69 17.18 4.22 -2.79
CA LEU A 69 17.49 4.83 -1.51
C LEU A 69 19.00 4.72 -1.21
N ILE A 70 19.56 3.51 -1.26
CA ILE A 70 20.98 3.26 -0.96
C ILE A 70 21.88 4.05 -1.92
N THR A 71 21.64 3.87 -3.22
CA THR A 71 22.49 4.46 -4.28
C THR A 71 22.42 5.98 -4.35
N LYS A 72 21.30 6.58 -3.92
CA LYS A 72 21.13 8.05 -3.90
C LYS A 72 21.37 8.67 -2.52
N LEU A 73 21.64 7.90 -1.47
CA LEU A 73 21.74 8.44 -0.10
C LEU A 73 22.79 9.56 0.03
N SER A 74 23.90 9.47 -0.72
CA SER A 74 24.95 10.49 -0.76
C SER A 74 24.47 11.85 -1.30
N THR A 75 23.43 11.85 -2.14
CA THR A 75 22.81 13.05 -2.73
C THR A 75 21.85 13.78 -1.79
N PHE A 76 21.54 13.20 -0.63
CA PHE A 76 20.67 13.86 0.34
C PHE A 76 21.43 14.96 1.08
N GLU A 77 21.09 16.21 0.75
CA GLU A 77 21.77 17.41 1.28
C GLU A 77 21.15 17.95 2.58
N GLY A 78 20.05 17.36 3.09
CA GLY A 78 19.41 17.80 4.33
C GLY A 78 18.61 19.11 4.22
N ARG A 79 18.27 19.56 3.00
CA ARG A 79 17.41 20.73 2.75
C ARG A 79 15.94 20.48 3.09
N SER A 80 15.52 19.22 3.13
CA SER A 80 14.22 18.73 3.59
C SER A 80 14.43 17.65 4.66
N SER A 81 13.34 17.18 5.27
CA SER A 81 13.43 15.95 6.07
C SER A 81 13.81 14.76 5.19
N PHE A 82 14.48 13.78 5.80
CA PHE A 82 14.83 12.55 5.11
C PHE A 82 13.58 11.80 4.62
N ARG A 83 12.51 11.80 5.43
CA ARG A 83 11.18 11.32 5.04
C ARG A 83 10.75 11.92 3.71
N THR A 84 10.69 13.24 3.61
CA THR A 84 10.19 13.91 2.39
C THR A 84 11.06 13.54 1.18
N TRP A 85 12.38 13.47 1.34
CA TRP A 85 13.29 13.04 0.28
C TRP A 85 13.05 11.58 -0.16
N LEU A 86 12.95 10.64 0.79
CA LEU A 86 12.72 9.23 0.50
C LEU A 86 11.36 8.99 -0.15
N TYR A 87 10.29 9.56 0.41
CA TYR A 87 8.95 9.30 -0.11
C TYR A 87 8.67 10.01 -1.44
N ARG A 88 9.44 11.04 -1.82
CA ARG A 88 9.48 11.52 -3.21
C ARG A 88 10.06 10.47 -4.16
N ILE A 89 11.10 9.74 -3.76
CA ILE A 89 11.63 8.62 -4.54
C ILE A 89 10.55 7.53 -4.68
N VAL A 90 9.86 7.21 -3.58
CA VAL A 90 8.76 6.21 -3.56
C VAL A 90 7.63 6.62 -4.52
N VAL A 91 7.09 7.83 -4.36
CA VAL A 91 6.00 8.36 -5.19
C VAL A 91 6.40 8.38 -6.65
N ASN A 92 7.56 8.96 -6.98
CA ASN A 92 8.02 9.04 -8.36
C ASN A 92 8.25 7.66 -8.97
N HIS A 93 8.78 6.70 -8.21
CA HIS A 93 8.99 5.34 -8.71
C HIS A 93 7.65 4.63 -8.96
N LEU A 94 6.68 4.72 -8.05
CA LEU A 94 5.36 4.10 -8.19
C LEU A 94 4.53 4.68 -9.34
N LEU A 95 4.66 5.98 -9.62
CA LEU A 95 3.98 6.59 -10.77
C LEU A 95 4.58 6.12 -12.11
N ASN A 96 5.88 5.80 -12.14
CA ASN A 96 6.63 5.52 -13.37
C ASN A 96 7.02 4.05 -13.58
N VAL A 97 6.82 3.16 -12.59
CA VAL A 97 7.12 1.72 -12.72
C VAL A 97 6.35 1.13 -13.90
N LYS A 98 6.90 0.13 -14.58
CA LYS A 98 6.19 -0.52 -15.71
C LYS A 98 4.81 -1.02 -15.26
N ARG A 99 3.79 -0.82 -16.10
CA ARG A 99 2.45 -1.39 -15.87
C ARG A 99 2.57 -2.91 -15.74
N ARG A 100 1.82 -3.47 -14.79
CA ARG A 100 1.77 -4.91 -14.51
C ARG A 100 0.46 -5.47 -15.05
N ARG A 101 0.31 -6.80 -15.07
CA ARG A 101 -0.83 -7.54 -15.66
C ARG A 101 -2.19 -6.83 -15.46
N TRP A 102 -2.57 -6.56 -14.21
CA TRP A 102 -3.88 -5.99 -13.88
C TRP A 102 -4.06 -4.53 -14.34
N GLU A 103 -2.99 -3.77 -14.51
CA GLU A 103 -3.05 -2.42 -15.09
C GLU A 103 -3.01 -2.44 -16.62
N GLU A 104 -2.27 -3.38 -17.21
CA GLU A 104 -2.24 -3.58 -18.67
C GLU A 104 -3.60 -4.00 -19.21
N ASP A 105 -4.36 -4.74 -18.41
CA ASP A 105 -5.75 -5.10 -18.70
C ASP A 105 -6.69 -3.86 -18.79
N GLY A 106 -6.25 -2.66 -18.38
CA GLY A 106 -7.04 -1.43 -18.55
C GLY A 106 -8.32 -1.45 -17.71
N LEU A 107 -8.20 -1.88 -16.46
CA LEU A 107 -9.32 -1.97 -15.52
C LEU A 107 -9.96 -0.58 -15.32
N THR A 108 -11.28 -0.53 -15.48
CA THR A 108 -12.11 0.67 -15.22
C THR A 108 -13.27 0.27 -14.32
N PHE A 109 -13.90 1.24 -13.64
CA PHE A 109 -15.08 0.95 -12.81
C PHE A 109 -16.20 0.25 -13.57
N VAL A 110 -16.44 0.62 -14.84
CA VAL A 110 -17.46 -0.02 -15.69
C VAL A 110 -17.10 -1.49 -15.94
N ARG A 111 -15.86 -1.76 -16.37
CA ARG A 111 -15.40 -3.13 -16.62
C ARG A 111 -15.43 -3.96 -15.34
N TYR A 112 -14.93 -3.42 -14.23
CA TYR A 112 -14.90 -4.07 -12.93
C TYR A 112 -16.31 -4.41 -12.44
N GLY A 113 -17.26 -3.47 -12.58
CA GLY A 113 -18.66 -3.70 -12.25
C GLY A 113 -19.28 -4.84 -13.06
N ASN A 114 -19.04 -4.87 -14.38
CA ASN A 114 -19.55 -5.93 -15.25
C ASN A 114 -18.96 -7.31 -14.89
N GLU A 115 -17.66 -7.39 -14.62
CA GLU A 115 -17.01 -8.62 -14.18
C GLU A 115 -17.56 -9.08 -12.82
N LEU A 116 -17.76 -8.14 -11.87
CA LEU A 116 -18.35 -8.42 -10.57
C LEU A 116 -19.79 -8.94 -10.68
N ASP A 117 -20.59 -8.37 -11.58
CA ASP A 117 -21.97 -8.79 -11.83
C ASP A 117 -22.04 -10.17 -12.51
N ALA A 118 -21.06 -10.50 -13.36
CA ALA A 118 -20.98 -11.79 -14.05
C ALA A 118 -20.57 -12.95 -13.14
N VAL A 119 -19.86 -12.69 -12.03
CA VAL A 119 -19.53 -13.72 -11.04
C VAL A 119 -20.80 -14.18 -10.33
N PRO A 120 -21.16 -15.48 -10.36
CA PRO A 120 -22.38 -15.95 -9.72
C PRO A 120 -22.30 -15.84 -8.20
N ASP A 121 -23.46 -15.59 -7.58
CA ASP A 121 -23.63 -15.73 -6.13
C ASP A 121 -23.82 -17.20 -5.80
N LEU A 122 -22.88 -17.75 -5.04
CA LEU A 122 -22.81 -19.16 -4.72
C LEU A 122 -22.69 -19.33 -3.21
N ASP A 123 -23.49 -20.24 -2.65
CA ASP A 123 -23.41 -20.51 -1.21
C ASP A 123 -22.02 -21.06 -0.85
N PHE A 124 -21.36 -20.37 0.07
CA PHE A 124 -20.17 -20.88 0.75
C PHE A 124 -20.64 -21.76 1.92
N PRO A 125 -19.97 -22.89 2.24
CA PRO A 125 -20.32 -23.67 3.42
C PRO A 125 -20.44 -22.78 4.66
N ASP A 126 -21.39 -23.07 5.55
CA ASP A 126 -21.70 -22.25 6.72
C ASP A 126 -20.39 -21.79 7.42
N PRO A 127 -20.10 -20.47 7.45
CA PRO A 127 -18.93 -19.94 8.13
C PRO A 127 -18.82 -20.35 9.60
N ASN A 128 -19.94 -20.71 10.23
CA ASN A 128 -19.99 -21.21 11.60
C ASN A 128 -19.64 -22.70 11.75
N ALA A 129 -19.56 -23.46 10.64
CA ALA A 129 -19.26 -24.89 10.66
C ALA A 129 -17.76 -25.21 10.50
N VAL A 130 -16.94 -24.28 9.99
CA VAL A 130 -15.48 -24.45 9.81
C VAL A 130 -14.77 -23.11 10.09
N ALA A 131 -14.25 -22.94 11.31
CA ALA A 131 -14.10 -21.62 11.92
C ALA A 131 -12.82 -20.82 11.57
N ALA A 132 -11.77 -21.42 11.00
CA ALA A 132 -10.49 -20.72 10.77
C ALA A 132 -10.19 -20.45 9.29
N ASP A 133 -10.30 -21.47 8.44
CA ASP A 133 -9.97 -21.33 7.02
C ASP A 133 -11.06 -20.57 6.25
N THR A 134 -12.34 -20.75 6.59
CA THR A 134 -13.44 -20.03 5.92
C THR A 134 -13.35 -18.52 6.13
N GLN A 135 -13.16 -18.05 7.36
CA GLN A 135 -13.07 -16.61 7.63
C GLN A 135 -11.86 -15.99 6.92
N LEU A 136 -10.72 -16.69 6.90
CA LEU A 136 -9.53 -16.27 6.17
C LEU A 136 -9.82 -16.08 4.67
N ILE A 137 -10.52 -17.02 4.04
CA ILE A 137 -10.86 -16.97 2.61
C ILE A 137 -11.88 -15.86 2.32
N LEU A 138 -12.84 -15.63 3.22
CA LEU A 138 -13.80 -14.51 3.12
C LEU A 138 -13.09 -13.16 3.21
N ASP A 139 -12.14 -13.03 4.14
CA ASP A 139 -11.31 -11.82 4.25
C ASP A 139 -10.41 -11.65 3.03
N GLU A 140 -9.85 -12.72 2.51
CA GLU A 140 -9.07 -12.70 1.26
C GLU A 140 -9.91 -12.19 0.09
N ALA A 141 -11.13 -12.68 -0.08
CA ALA A 141 -12.07 -12.21 -1.10
C ALA A 141 -12.43 -10.74 -0.91
N ARG A 142 -12.71 -10.32 0.33
CA ARG A 142 -13.03 -8.93 0.67
C ARG A 142 -11.87 -8.00 0.37
N ILE A 143 -10.68 -8.32 0.86
CA ILE A 143 -9.47 -7.51 0.69
C ILE A 143 -9.05 -7.48 -0.77
N GLY A 144 -9.08 -8.62 -1.47
CA GLY A 144 -8.77 -8.71 -2.89
C GLY A 144 -9.74 -7.89 -3.73
N CYS A 145 -11.05 -8.03 -3.53
CA CYS A 145 -12.04 -7.26 -4.28
C CYS A 145 -11.86 -5.74 -4.06
N THR A 146 -11.79 -5.29 -2.83
CA THR A 146 -11.64 -3.86 -2.51
C THR A 146 -10.27 -3.29 -2.90
N SER A 147 -9.19 -4.07 -2.84
CA SER A 147 -7.88 -3.66 -3.38
C SER A 147 -7.89 -3.60 -4.91
N GLY A 148 -8.66 -4.48 -5.56
CA GLY A 148 -8.89 -4.45 -7.01
C GLY A 148 -9.67 -3.22 -7.47
N MET A 149 -10.62 -2.72 -6.66
CA MET A 149 -11.34 -1.47 -6.95
C MET A 149 -10.39 -0.26 -7.03
N LEU A 150 -9.32 -0.24 -6.23
CA LEU A 150 -8.29 0.81 -6.31
C LEU A 150 -7.60 0.83 -7.68
N LEU A 151 -7.53 -0.32 -8.37
CA LEU A 151 -6.94 -0.40 -9.70
C LEU A 151 -7.77 0.29 -10.79
N CYS A 152 -9.04 0.57 -10.52
CA CYS A 152 -9.92 1.31 -11.44
C CYS A 152 -9.63 2.82 -11.45
N LEU A 153 -8.99 3.34 -10.40
CA LEU A 153 -8.45 4.69 -10.38
C LEU A 153 -7.20 4.76 -11.25
N ASP A 154 -6.95 5.93 -11.86
CA ASP A 154 -5.65 6.19 -12.45
C ASP A 154 -4.55 6.17 -11.36
N ARG A 155 -3.28 6.01 -11.76
CA ARG A 155 -2.18 5.86 -10.81
C ARG A 155 -2.02 7.05 -9.87
N GLU A 156 -2.26 8.27 -10.35
CA GLU A 156 -2.11 9.46 -9.52
C GLU A 156 -3.22 9.52 -8.48
N GLN A 157 -4.48 9.31 -8.89
CA GLN A 157 -5.63 9.20 -8.00
C GLN A 157 -5.45 8.08 -6.98
N ARG A 158 -5.00 6.89 -7.41
CA ARG A 158 -4.76 5.74 -6.54
C ARG A 158 -3.71 6.05 -5.48
N LEU A 159 -2.62 6.70 -5.88
CA LEU A 159 -1.54 7.07 -4.96
C LEU A 159 -2.00 8.10 -3.94
N ILE A 160 -2.73 9.13 -4.39
CA ILE A 160 -3.28 10.17 -3.51
C ILE A 160 -4.29 9.57 -2.53
N TYR A 161 -5.19 8.69 -3.00
CA TYR A 161 -6.12 7.97 -2.14
C TYR A 161 -5.38 7.07 -1.13
N THR A 162 -4.37 6.34 -1.59
CA THR A 162 -3.57 5.47 -0.73
C THR A 162 -2.88 6.26 0.38
N LEU A 163 -2.23 7.38 0.05
CA LEU A 163 -1.55 8.22 1.04
C LEU A 163 -2.56 8.94 1.95
N GLY A 164 -3.48 9.72 1.38
CA GLY A 164 -4.38 10.58 2.14
C GLY A 164 -5.48 9.81 2.87
N GLU A 165 -6.12 8.86 2.20
CA GLU A 165 -7.26 8.14 2.79
C GLU A 165 -6.79 6.94 3.60
N ILE A 166 -5.95 6.07 3.04
CA ILE A 166 -5.61 4.81 3.69
C ILE A 166 -4.56 5.01 4.79
N PHE A 167 -3.49 5.76 4.51
CA PHE A 167 -2.40 5.99 5.47
C PHE A 167 -2.54 7.27 6.30
N GLY A 168 -3.58 8.08 6.06
CA GLY A 168 -3.89 9.25 6.86
C GLY A 168 -2.92 10.42 6.67
N VAL A 169 -2.21 10.48 5.53
CA VAL A 169 -1.26 11.55 5.24
C VAL A 169 -2.01 12.89 5.10
N THR A 170 -1.54 13.91 5.81
CA THR A 170 -2.11 15.24 5.77
C THR A 170 -1.93 15.91 4.41
N ASP A 171 -2.70 16.95 4.11
CA ASP A 171 -2.50 17.72 2.89
C ASP A 171 -1.15 18.45 2.86
N LEU A 172 -0.57 18.74 4.03
CA LEU A 172 0.77 19.29 4.18
C LEU A 172 1.82 18.29 3.67
N VAL A 173 1.87 17.09 4.26
CA VAL A 173 2.85 16.07 3.87
C VAL A 173 2.56 15.55 2.46
N GLY A 174 1.30 15.25 2.14
CA GLY A 174 0.91 14.74 0.83
C GLY A 174 1.31 15.67 -0.33
N ALA A 175 1.12 16.98 -0.16
CA ALA A 175 1.55 17.97 -1.14
C ALA A 175 3.08 18.03 -1.29
N GLU A 176 3.83 17.92 -0.19
CA GLU A 176 5.30 17.86 -0.24
C GLU A 176 5.83 16.62 -0.97
N LEU A 177 5.16 15.48 -0.81
CA LEU A 177 5.55 14.20 -1.41
C LEU A 177 5.28 14.16 -2.91
N LEU A 178 4.16 14.75 -3.36
CA LEU A 178 3.78 14.81 -4.77
C LEU A 178 4.29 16.06 -5.50
N GLU A 179 4.92 17.00 -4.79
CA GLU A 179 5.43 18.27 -5.36
C GLU A 179 4.33 19.12 -6.02
N ILE A 180 3.16 19.17 -5.38
CA ILE A 180 1.99 19.97 -5.80
C ILE A 180 1.57 20.94 -4.69
N SER A 181 0.62 21.84 -4.96
CA SER A 181 0.04 22.68 -3.91
C SER A 181 -0.89 21.88 -2.99
N ARG A 182 -1.04 22.33 -1.74
CA ARG A 182 -1.98 21.74 -0.76
C ARG A 182 -3.42 21.69 -1.28
N ASP A 183 -3.85 22.75 -1.94
CA ASP A 183 -5.20 22.81 -2.53
C ASP A 183 -5.35 21.79 -3.66
N ASN A 184 -4.32 21.63 -4.51
CA ASN A 184 -4.34 20.62 -5.58
C ASN A 184 -4.40 19.20 -5.01
N PHE A 185 -3.64 18.91 -3.95
CA PHE A 185 -3.72 17.61 -3.26
C PHE A 185 -5.13 17.35 -2.72
N ARG A 186 -5.74 18.32 -2.01
CA ARG A 186 -7.12 18.20 -1.51
C ARG A 186 -8.13 17.98 -2.62
N GLN A 187 -8.03 18.71 -3.72
CA GLN A 187 -8.93 18.56 -4.88
C GLN A 187 -8.80 17.19 -5.54
N LYS A 188 -7.58 16.70 -5.74
CA LYS A 188 -7.32 15.38 -6.31
C LYS A 188 -7.81 14.25 -5.38
N LEU A 189 -7.60 14.37 -4.07
CA LEU A 189 -8.11 13.41 -3.09
C LEU A 189 -9.64 13.37 -3.09
N ALA A 190 -10.29 14.53 -3.08
CA ALA A 190 -11.75 14.62 -3.17
C ALA A 190 -12.29 14.00 -4.46
N ARG A 191 -11.56 14.12 -5.58
CA ARG A 191 -11.92 13.44 -6.84
C ARG A 191 -11.78 11.92 -6.73
N ALA A 192 -10.65 11.42 -6.24
CA ALA A 192 -10.43 9.99 -6.06
C ALA A 192 -11.49 9.35 -5.13
N ARG A 193 -11.86 10.02 -4.03
CA ARG A 193 -12.97 9.64 -3.15
C ARG A 193 -14.28 9.53 -3.91
N ARG A 194 -14.68 10.61 -4.61
CA ARG A 194 -15.95 10.63 -5.36
C ARG A 194 -16.05 9.46 -6.33
N ASP A 195 -15.00 9.22 -7.12
CA ASP A 195 -15.02 8.21 -8.18
C ASP A 195 -15.12 6.80 -7.58
N LEU A 196 -14.31 6.49 -6.56
CA LEU A 196 -14.34 5.19 -5.89
C LEU A 196 -15.62 4.98 -5.06
N HIS A 197 -16.03 5.97 -4.27
CA HIS A 197 -17.19 5.88 -3.39
C HIS A 197 -18.48 5.75 -4.20
N ALA A 198 -18.61 6.44 -5.34
CA ALA A 198 -19.75 6.28 -6.24
C ALA A 198 -19.88 4.83 -6.75
N PHE A 199 -18.76 4.21 -7.15
CA PHE A 199 -18.76 2.80 -7.56
C PHE A 199 -19.14 1.87 -6.40
N MET A 200 -18.54 2.07 -5.23
CA MET A 200 -18.83 1.24 -4.05
C MET A 200 -20.28 1.39 -3.58
N GLN A 201 -20.84 2.59 -3.63
CA GLN A 201 -22.24 2.85 -3.29
C GLN A 201 -23.23 2.10 -4.19
N ASP A 202 -22.90 1.96 -5.48
CA ASP A 202 -23.71 1.27 -6.48
C ASP A 202 -23.55 -0.26 -6.44
N LYS A 203 -22.34 -0.76 -6.17
CA LYS A 203 -22.02 -2.20 -6.33
C LYS A 203 -21.77 -2.97 -5.03
N CYS A 204 -21.22 -2.32 -3.99
CA CYS A 204 -20.69 -3.03 -2.83
C CYS A 204 -21.71 -3.15 -1.70
N GLY A 205 -21.99 -4.38 -1.25
CA GLY A 205 -22.87 -4.63 -0.11
C GLY A 205 -22.28 -4.28 1.26
N LEU A 206 -20.96 -4.04 1.35
CA LEU A 206 -20.32 -3.56 2.57
C LEU A 206 -20.64 -2.09 2.85
N VAL A 207 -20.91 -1.32 1.79
CA VAL A 207 -21.24 0.10 1.86
C VAL A 207 -22.75 0.30 1.89
N ASN A 208 -23.45 -0.33 0.95
CA ASN A 208 -24.89 -0.19 0.81
C ASN A 208 -25.56 -1.55 0.86
N THR A 209 -26.28 -1.83 1.96
CA THR A 209 -26.93 -3.12 2.18
C THR A 209 -28.05 -3.42 1.19
N ALA A 210 -28.56 -2.42 0.44
CA ALA A 210 -29.52 -2.65 -0.63
C ALA A 210 -28.90 -3.33 -1.87
N ASN A 211 -27.58 -3.23 -2.05
CA ASN A 211 -26.89 -3.90 -3.15
C ASN A 211 -26.93 -5.42 -2.95
N PRO A 212 -27.01 -6.25 -4.01
CA PRO A 212 -27.08 -7.70 -3.87
C PRO A 212 -25.75 -8.34 -3.47
N CYS A 213 -24.61 -7.71 -3.81
CA CYS A 213 -23.28 -8.26 -3.59
C CYS A 213 -23.02 -8.57 -2.10
N ARG A 214 -22.60 -9.80 -1.80
CA ARG A 214 -22.14 -10.21 -0.46
C ARG A 214 -20.84 -10.98 -0.59
N CYS A 215 -19.79 -10.59 0.15
CA CYS A 215 -18.51 -11.30 0.11
C CYS A 215 -18.69 -12.81 0.35
N ALA A 216 -19.52 -13.19 1.32
CA ALA A 216 -19.85 -14.59 1.61
C ALA A 216 -20.45 -15.36 0.42
N LYS A 217 -21.21 -14.69 -0.46
CA LYS A 217 -21.81 -15.31 -1.65
C LYS A 217 -20.90 -15.25 -2.88
N LYS A 218 -20.07 -14.21 -2.99
CA LYS A 218 -19.15 -14.02 -4.11
C LYS A 218 -17.88 -14.85 -3.99
N THR A 219 -17.47 -15.22 -2.77
CA THR A 219 -16.15 -15.85 -2.51
C THR A 219 -15.93 -17.13 -3.32
N ARG A 220 -16.91 -18.03 -3.38
CA ARG A 220 -16.79 -19.26 -4.18
C ARG A 220 -16.72 -18.95 -5.67
N GLY A 221 -17.55 -18.02 -6.15
CA GLY A 221 -17.52 -17.57 -7.54
C GLY A 221 -16.19 -16.91 -7.91
N PHE A 222 -15.58 -16.13 -7.01
CA PHE A 222 -14.25 -15.57 -7.22
C PHE A 222 -13.17 -16.64 -7.33
N ALA A 223 -13.26 -17.71 -6.53
CA ALA A 223 -12.34 -18.83 -6.63
C ALA A 223 -12.51 -19.59 -7.96
N GLU A 224 -13.75 -19.90 -8.36
CA GLU A 224 -14.04 -20.58 -9.63
C GLU A 224 -13.62 -19.75 -10.86
N ALA A 225 -13.72 -18.41 -10.78
CA ALA A 225 -13.28 -17.48 -11.81
C ALA A 225 -11.76 -17.17 -11.77
N GLY A 226 -11.02 -17.71 -10.79
CA GLY A 226 -9.57 -17.54 -10.67
C GLY A 226 -9.11 -16.18 -10.13
N TYR A 227 -10.02 -15.39 -9.53
CA TYR A 227 -9.67 -14.13 -8.84
C TYR A 227 -9.07 -14.37 -7.44
N LEU A 228 -9.27 -15.57 -6.89
CA LEU A 228 -8.88 -15.98 -5.55
C LEU A 228 -8.40 -17.43 -5.57
N ASP A 229 -7.32 -17.74 -4.86
CA ASP A 229 -6.91 -19.12 -4.58
C ASP A 229 -7.11 -19.41 -3.08
N PRO A 230 -8.12 -20.22 -2.69
CA PRO A 230 -8.36 -20.56 -1.29
C PRO A 230 -7.18 -21.30 -0.62
N GLN A 231 -6.34 -21.99 -1.38
CA GLN A 231 -5.17 -22.71 -0.86
C GLN A 231 -3.95 -21.80 -0.73
N LYS A 232 -3.96 -20.66 -1.42
CA LYS A 232 -2.86 -19.69 -1.41
C LYS A 232 -3.35 -18.24 -1.23
N PRO A 233 -3.92 -17.88 -0.06
CA PRO A 233 -4.28 -16.50 0.25
C PRO A 233 -3.07 -15.55 0.14
N LEU A 234 -3.24 -14.45 -0.57
CA LEU A 234 -2.25 -13.42 -0.86
C LEU A 234 -2.30 -12.26 0.15
N PHE A 235 -3.48 -11.95 0.69
CA PHE A 235 -3.73 -10.74 1.45
C PHE A 235 -3.97 -10.97 2.94
N ALA A 236 -4.82 -11.93 3.30
CA ALA A 236 -5.43 -12.10 4.61
C ALA A 236 -4.59 -12.91 5.61
N LYS A 237 -3.37 -13.34 5.25
CA LYS A 237 -2.53 -14.22 6.09
C LYS A 237 -2.52 -13.79 7.56
N ALA A 238 -2.83 -14.72 8.45
CA ALA A 238 -3.03 -14.47 9.88
C ALA A 238 -1.71 -14.16 10.62
N ARG A 239 -1.32 -12.87 10.71
CA ARG A 239 -0.38 -12.30 11.71
C ARG A 239 -0.12 -10.80 11.50
N VAL A 240 -1.16 -10.03 11.18
CA VAL A 240 -0.97 -8.68 10.66
C VAL A 240 -1.78 -7.67 11.47
N ILE A 241 -1.12 -6.59 11.90
CA ILE A 241 -1.79 -5.40 12.44
C ILE A 241 -2.56 -4.73 11.30
N ARG A 242 -3.69 -4.10 11.59
CA ARG A 242 -4.47 -3.39 10.58
C ARG A 242 -3.84 -2.04 10.27
N VAL A 243 -4.09 -1.53 9.07
CA VAL A 243 -3.61 -0.19 8.71
C VAL A 243 -4.09 0.86 9.71
N ARG A 244 -5.33 0.81 10.18
CA ARG A 244 -5.84 1.75 11.20
C ARG A 244 -5.08 1.74 12.54
N GLU A 245 -4.32 0.68 12.83
CA GLU A 245 -3.51 0.58 14.05
C GLU A 245 -2.15 1.29 13.89
N VAL A 246 -1.74 1.60 12.66
CA VAL A 246 -0.47 2.29 12.35
C VAL A 246 -0.67 3.64 11.66
N ALA A 247 -1.76 3.81 10.91
CA ALA A 247 -2.10 5.07 10.26
C ALA A 247 -2.71 6.04 11.27
N GLU A 248 -2.37 7.32 11.17
CA GLU A 248 -3.03 8.33 11.98
C GLU A 248 -4.48 8.50 11.52
N LYS A 249 -5.41 8.63 12.48
CA LYS A 249 -6.75 9.10 12.16
C LYS A 249 -6.68 10.59 11.89
N THR A 250 -6.59 10.97 10.63
CA THR A 250 -6.68 12.38 10.24
C THR A 250 -8.12 12.86 10.46
N CYS A 251 -8.33 13.68 11.49
CA CYS A 251 -9.63 14.22 11.88
C CYS A 251 -10.11 15.37 10.95
N VAL A 252 -9.59 15.44 9.72
CA VAL A 252 -9.88 16.55 8.80
C VAL A 252 -11.15 16.22 8.03
N ALA A 253 -12.29 16.55 8.66
CA ALA A 253 -13.58 16.74 8.01
C ALA A 253 -13.94 15.68 6.95
N LEU A 254 -13.79 14.40 7.29
CA LEU A 254 -14.57 13.38 6.61
C LEU A 254 -15.98 13.56 7.16
N GLU A 255 -16.96 13.86 6.30
CA GLU A 255 -18.36 13.61 6.65
C GLU A 255 -18.46 12.14 7.12
N ASP A 256 -19.28 11.82 8.12
CA ASP A 256 -19.32 10.48 8.75
C ASP A 256 -19.39 9.32 7.74
N LEU A 257 -19.99 9.58 6.57
CA LEU A 257 -20.05 8.67 5.42
C LEU A 257 -18.68 8.36 4.82
N ASP A 258 -17.85 9.37 4.51
CA ASP A 258 -16.53 9.15 3.90
C ASP A 258 -15.60 8.34 4.81
N ALA A 259 -15.74 8.51 6.13
CA ALA A 259 -15.00 7.71 7.11
C ALA A 259 -15.32 6.21 6.99
N ALA A 260 -16.58 5.84 6.72
CA ALA A 260 -16.97 4.44 6.58
C ALA A 260 -16.32 3.75 5.37
N TYR A 261 -16.19 4.45 4.22
CA TYR A 261 -15.47 3.93 3.06
C TYR A 261 -14.00 3.72 3.36
N ALA A 262 -13.37 4.70 4.01
CA ALA A 262 -11.96 4.63 4.38
C ALA A 262 -11.67 3.43 5.30
N GLU A 263 -12.55 3.17 6.29
CA GLU A 263 -12.37 2.09 7.24
C GLU A 263 -12.38 0.70 6.57
N ILE A 264 -13.07 0.52 5.45
CA ILE A 264 -13.01 -0.74 4.68
C ILE A 264 -11.56 -1.04 4.28
N HIS A 265 -10.85 -0.05 3.74
CA HIS A 265 -9.45 -0.20 3.33
C HIS A 265 -8.48 -0.14 4.51
N ARG A 266 -8.79 0.63 5.57
CA ARG A 266 -7.94 0.68 6.77
C ARG A 266 -8.06 -0.58 7.64
N ASP A 267 -9.12 -1.36 7.47
CA ASP A 267 -9.25 -2.72 8.01
C ASP A 267 -8.41 -3.75 7.26
N HIS A 268 -7.78 -3.38 6.14
CA HIS A 268 -6.84 -4.27 5.47
C HIS A 268 -5.59 -4.49 6.32
N PRO A 269 -4.94 -5.66 6.16
CA PRO A 269 -3.63 -5.93 6.75
C PRO A 269 -2.57 -4.88 6.36
N PHE A 270 -1.77 -4.47 7.35
CA PHE A 270 -0.48 -3.80 7.16
C PHE A 270 0.63 -4.85 7.17
N GLN A 271 0.94 -5.42 6.01
CA GLN A 271 1.74 -6.64 5.90
C GLN A 271 3.20 -6.45 6.32
N ASP A 272 3.75 -7.43 7.03
CA ASP A 272 5.20 -7.52 7.25
C ASP A 272 5.85 -7.78 5.87
N PRO A 273 6.80 -6.94 5.42
CA PRO A 273 7.50 -7.19 4.17
C PRO A 273 8.41 -8.42 4.28
N PRO A 274 8.86 -8.96 3.13
CA PRO A 274 10.03 -9.84 3.08
C PRO A 274 11.23 -9.20 3.80
N ASP A 275 12.19 -10.02 4.23
CA ASP A 275 13.42 -9.50 4.86
C ASP A 275 14.35 -8.87 3.81
N PHE A 276 14.01 -7.63 3.41
CA PHE A 276 14.79 -6.88 2.45
C PHE A 276 16.19 -6.56 2.97
N VAL A 277 16.37 -6.44 4.29
CA VAL A 277 17.69 -6.22 4.89
C VAL A 277 18.58 -7.44 4.60
N ALA A 278 18.11 -8.65 4.88
CA ALA A 278 18.86 -9.87 4.56
C ALA A 278 19.13 -10.01 3.05
N ALA A 279 18.13 -9.73 2.20
CA ALA A 279 18.30 -9.78 0.74
C ALA A 279 19.37 -8.76 0.26
N LEU A 280 19.34 -7.54 0.79
CA LEU A 280 20.31 -6.50 0.46
C LEU A 280 21.71 -6.82 0.98
N ARG A 281 21.86 -7.40 2.18
CA ARG A 281 23.16 -7.92 2.66
C ARG A 281 23.74 -8.90 1.66
N SER A 282 22.93 -9.89 1.24
CA SER A 282 23.36 -10.87 0.27
C SER A 282 23.75 -10.24 -1.07
N LEU A 283 23.10 -9.16 -1.51
CA LEU A 283 23.45 -8.46 -2.74
C LEU A 283 24.76 -7.68 -2.62
N ILE A 284 24.93 -6.91 -1.55
CA ILE A 284 26.13 -6.10 -1.29
C ILE A 284 27.38 -6.97 -1.11
N ASP A 285 27.21 -8.15 -0.51
CA ASP A 285 28.31 -9.08 -0.27
C ASP A 285 28.73 -9.85 -1.54
N ARG A 286 28.01 -9.71 -2.67
CA ARG A 286 28.46 -10.28 -3.96
C ARG A 286 29.59 -9.45 -4.57
N LYS A 287 30.60 -10.15 -5.08
CA LYS A 287 31.83 -9.55 -5.65
C LYS A 287 31.57 -8.62 -6.85
N ASP A 288 30.54 -8.90 -7.64
CA ASP A 288 30.12 -8.12 -8.82
C ASP A 288 29.43 -6.79 -8.44
N PHE A 289 28.74 -6.76 -7.30
CA PHE A 289 28.12 -5.53 -6.79
C PHE A 289 29.16 -4.56 -6.24
N LYS A 290 30.16 -5.06 -5.51
CA LYS A 290 31.29 -4.25 -4.99
C LYS A 290 32.09 -3.57 -6.11
N SER A 291 32.36 -4.28 -7.20
CA SER A 291 33.07 -3.72 -8.36
C SER A 291 32.28 -2.65 -9.14
N THR A 292 30.95 -2.62 -8.99
CA THR A 292 30.07 -1.69 -9.71
C THR A 292 29.85 -0.37 -8.97
N LEU A 293 30.11 -0.32 -7.66
CA LEU A 293 29.89 0.86 -6.81
C LEU A 293 31.16 1.48 -6.22
N GLU A 294 32.36 1.03 -6.61
CA GLU A 294 33.65 1.49 -6.03
C GLU A 294 33.65 1.45 -4.49
N LEU A 295 33.03 0.40 -3.93
CA LEU A 295 33.05 0.14 -2.48
C LEU A 295 34.20 -0.83 -2.21
N ASP A 296 35.36 -0.28 -1.84
CA ASP A 296 36.53 -1.04 -1.36
C ASP A 296 36.22 -1.81 -0.05
#